data_AF-A0A2I0NDT1-F1
#
_entry.id   AF-A0A2I0NDT1-F1
#
_cell.length_a   1.000
_cell.length_b   1.000
_cell.length_c   1.000
_cell.angle_alpha   90.00
_cell.angle_beta   90.00
_cell.angle_gamma   90.00
#
_symmetry.space_group_name_H-M   'P 1'
#
loop_
_entity.id
_entity.type
_entity.pdbx_description
1 polymer ?
#
loop_
_entity_poly.entity_id
_entity_poly.type
_entity_poly.pdbx_seq_one_letter_code
_entity_poly.pdbx_strand_id
1 'polypeptide(L)'
;MLNRYFLLGVFLFFLIFFGIFIFWESDNSSSPSEEKEIVWIDKPPFILLKDIKSKNPVLRREAIIKLGEKRSKRAIQPLFDIISGDFPLYEKQLAAKSIAMISSKDIIVTCLKILSRFKNEVSEDRLISILYILKNINLSDIDLNKYDFSILNEVLGQSNNNDVLINTIETIENLRFTPAFSKLATLYSK
;
A
#
# COMPACT_ATOMS: atom_id res chain seq x y z
N MET A 1 -76.34 -24.57 11.31
CA MET A 1 -75.86 -24.74 9.92
C MET A 1 -74.89 -23.62 9.60
N LEU A 2 -73.58 -23.86 9.77
CA LEU A 2 -72.57 -22.84 9.51
C LEU A 2 -72.44 -22.65 7.99
N ASN A 3 -72.55 -21.41 7.53
CA ASN A 3 -72.74 -21.05 6.13
C ASN A 3 -71.50 -21.44 5.30
N ARG A 4 -71.63 -22.31 4.29
CA ARG A 4 -70.51 -22.78 3.46
C ARG A 4 -69.76 -21.63 2.78
N TYR A 5 -70.44 -20.51 2.54
CA TYR A 5 -69.86 -19.28 2.01
C TYR A 5 -68.96 -18.53 3.02
N PHE A 6 -69.18 -18.71 4.32
CA PHE A 6 -68.37 -18.09 5.37
C PHE A 6 -66.97 -18.72 5.45
N LEU A 7 -66.89 -20.05 5.44
CA LEU A 7 -65.61 -20.77 5.42
C LEU A 7 -64.81 -20.50 4.13
N LEU A 8 -65.49 -20.39 2.98
CA LEU A 8 -64.83 -20.06 1.71
C LEU A 8 -64.24 -18.64 1.73
N GLY A 9 -64.97 -17.68 2.32
CA GLY A 9 -64.52 -16.29 2.44
C GLY A 9 -63.29 -16.14 3.34
N VAL A 10 -63.25 -16.84 4.48
CA VAL A 10 -62.09 -16.83 5.39
C VAL A 10 -60.85 -17.44 4.72
N PHE A 11 -61.02 -18.50 3.93
CA PHE A 11 -59.91 -19.16 3.23
C PHE A 11 -59.31 -18.28 2.11
N LEU A 12 -60.17 -17.60 1.35
CA LEU A 12 -59.75 -16.65 0.30
C LEU A 12 -59.02 -15.43 0.89
N PHE A 13 -59.50 -14.91 2.02
CA PHE A 13 -58.81 -13.83 2.73
C PHE A 13 -57.42 -14.26 3.20
N PHE A 14 -57.29 -15.49 3.72
CA PHE A 14 -56.01 -16.05 4.13
C PHE A 14 -55.03 -16.22 2.96
N LEU A 15 -55.50 -16.66 1.79
CA LEU A 15 -54.66 -16.79 0.59
C LEU A 15 -54.15 -15.43 0.07
N ILE A 16 -54.96 -14.38 0.15
CA ILE A 16 -54.55 -13.02 -0.25
C ILE A 16 -53.54 -12.46 0.77
N PHE A 17 -53.81 -12.59 2.06
CA PHE A 17 -52.92 -12.10 3.12
C PHE A 17 -51.59 -12.86 3.15
N PHE A 18 -51.62 -14.18 3.00
CA PHE A 18 -50.43 -15.03 2.99
C PHE A 18 -49.65 -14.91 1.67
N GLY A 19 -50.32 -14.69 0.55
CA GLY A 19 -49.69 -14.38 -0.74
C GLY A 19 -48.93 -13.06 -0.72
N ILE A 20 -49.51 -12.01 -0.11
CA ILE A 20 -48.83 -10.72 0.09
C ILE A 20 -47.68 -10.85 1.10
N PHE A 21 -47.82 -11.68 2.13
CA PHE A 21 -46.75 -11.92 3.12
C PHE A 21 -45.56 -12.69 2.52
N ILE A 22 -45.80 -13.75 1.72
CA ILE A 22 -44.74 -14.47 0.99
C ILE A 22 -44.06 -13.54 -0.04
N PHE A 23 -44.80 -12.65 -0.68
CA PHE A 23 -44.25 -11.69 -1.64
C PHE A 23 -43.46 -10.56 -0.94
N TRP A 24 -43.88 -10.12 0.24
CA TRP A 24 -43.21 -9.07 1.02
C TRP A 24 -41.99 -9.57 1.82
N GLU A 25 -41.95 -10.85 2.19
CA GLU A 25 -40.77 -11.49 2.79
C GLU A 25 -39.74 -11.92 1.73
N SER A 26 -40.15 -12.04 0.45
CA SER A 26 -39.23 -12.33 -0.67
C SER A 26 -38.41 -11.11 -1.13
N ASP A 27 -38.80 -9.90 -0.73
CA ASP A 27 -38.05 -8.66 -1.01
C ASP A 27 -37.19 -8.21 0.18
N ASN A 28 -37.27 -8.88 1.34
CA ASN A 28 -36.55 -8.50 2.58
C ASN A 28 -35.40 -9.43 2.97
N SER A 29 -35.07 -10.45 2.17
CA SER A 29 -33.82 -11.19 2.35
C SER A 29 -32.65 -10.43 1.71
N SER A 30 -32.00 -9.61 2.53
CA SER A 30 -30.67 -9.00 2.31
C SER A 30 -30.52 -8.25 0.98
N SER A 31 -30.47 -6.91 1.06
CA SER A 31 -29.79 -6.13 0.01
C SER A 31 -28.44 -6.81 -0.26
N PRO A 32 -28.16 -7.29 -1.49
CA PRO A 32 -26.80 -7.60 -1.86
C PRO A 32 -26.07 -6.30 -1.61
N SER A 33 -25.04 -6.35 -0.77
CA SER A 33 -24.07 -5.28 -0.63
C SER A 33 -23.91 -4.57 -1.98
N GLU A 34 -23.92 -3.24 -1.97
CA GLU A 34 -23.27 -2.45 -3.01
C GLU A 34 -21.75 -2.78 -3.05
N GLU A 35 -21.38 -4.04 -3.20
CA GLU A 35 -20.28 -4.41 -4.06
C GLU A 35 -20.69 -3.91 -5.44
N LYS A 36 -20.46 -2.61 -5.66
CA LYS A 36 -20.17 -2.10 -6.98
C LYS A 36 -19.18 -3.09 -7.55
N GLU A 37 -19.69 -3.92 -8.46
CA GLU A 37 -18.93 -4.64 -9.45
C GLU A 37 -17.75 -3.73 -9.79
N ILE A 38 -16.55 -4.14 -9.38
CA ILE A 38 -15.35 -3.35 -9.62
C ILE A 38 -15.15 -3.46 -11.12
N VAL A 39 -15.81 -2.60 -11.88
CA VAL A 39 -15.61 -2.52 -13.32
C VAL A 39 -14.20 -1.97 -13.46
N TRP A 40 -13.27 -2.86 -13.82
CA TRP A 40 -11.86 -2.58 -14.04
C TRP A 40 -11.66 -1.76 -15.33
N ILE A 41 -12.27 -0.59 -15.37
CA ILE A 41 -11.96 0.44 -16.36
C ILE A 41 -10.54 0.90 -16.07
N ASP A 42 -9.71 1.05 -17.10
CA ASP A 42 -8.37 1.61 -16.93
C ASP A 42 -8.46 3.03 -16.34
N LYS A 43 -8.33 3.15 -15.01
CA LYS A 43 -8.56 4.40 -14.29
C LYS A 43 -7.40 5.37 -14.59
N PRO A 44 -7.70 6.64 -14.92
CA PRO A 44 -6.65 7.64 -15.06
C PRO A 44 -5.95 7.90 -13.71
N PRO A 45 -4.68 8.35 -13.72
CA PRO A 45 -3.88 8.52 -12.51
C PRO A 45 -4.51 9.40 -11.41
N PHE A 46 -5.32 10.40 -11.78
CA PHE A 46 -5.97 11.27 -10.80
C PHE A 46 -7.06 10.56 -9.98
N ILE A 47 -7.76 9.58 -10.57
CA ILE A 47 -8.74 8.76 -9.85
C ILE A 47 -8.01 7.80 -8.91
N LEU A 48 -6.93 7.18 -9.38
CA LEU A 48 -6.11 6.30 -8.55
C LEU A 48 -5.51 7.03 -7.34
N LEU A 49 -5.10 8.29 -7.50
CA LEU A 49 -4.66 9.14 -6.37
C LEU A 49 -5.74 9.39 -5.32
N LYS A 50 -7.02 9.35 -5.70
CA LYS A 50 -8.15 9.42 -4.76
C LYS A 50 -8.37 8.07 -4.07
N ASP A 51 -8.32 6.99 -4.85
CA ASP A 51 -8.55 5.62 -4.38
C ASP A 51 -7.47 5.15 -3.39
N ILE A 52 -6.26 5.72 -3.46
CA ILE A 52 -5.16 5.47 -2.52
C ILE A 52 -5.52 5.83 -1.06
N LYS A 53 -6.51 6.72 -0.86
CA LYS A 53 -7.03 7.13 0.46
C LYS A 53 -8.32 6.40 0.83
N SER A 54 -8.76 5.44 0.02
CA SER A 54 -9.98 4.67 0.27
C SER A 54 -9.89 3.91 1.59
N LYS A 55 -11.01 3.82 2.31
CA LYS A 55 -11.14 2.93 3.47
C LYS A 55 -11.14 1.45 3.06
N ASN A 56 -11.60 1.14 1.85
CA ASN A 56 -11.58 -0.21 1.32
C ASN A 56 -10.13 -0.62 0.99
N PRO A 57 -9.58 -1.65 1.67
CA PRO A 57 -8.19 -2.07 1.47
C PRO A 57 -7.94 -2.60 0.05
N VAL A 58 -8.92 -3.25 -0.59
CA VAL A 58 -8.78 -3.79 -1.95
C VAL A 58 -8.57 -2.65 -2.95
N LEU A 59 -9.46 -1.66 -2.94
CA LEU A 59 -9.38 -0.48 -3.82
C LEU A 59 -8.09 0.31 -3.59
N ARG A 60 -7.67 0.47 -2.33
CA ARG A 60 -6.44 1.17 -1.98
C ARG A 60 -5.21 0.44 -2.51
N ARG A 61 -5.10 -0.87 -2.32
CA ARG A 61 -3.97 -1.70 -2.77
C ARG A 61 -3.86 -1.70 -4.29
N GLU A 62 -4.99 -1.85 -4.97
CA GLU A 62 -5.05 -1.75 -6.42
C GLU A 62 -4.57 -0.39 -6.90
N ALA A 63 -5.05 0.70 -6.27
CA ALA A 63 -4.64 2.04 -6.63
C ALA A 63 -3.13 2.24 -6.49
N ILE A 64 -2.53 1.74 -5.41
CA ILE A 64 -1.08 1.75 -5.19
C ILE A 64 -0.36 1.08 -6.37
N ILE A 65 -0.74 -0.16 -6.70
CA ILE A 65 -0.12 -0.96 -7.77
C ILE A 65 -0.25 -0.26 -9.12
N LYS A 66 -1.47 0.18 -9.48
CA LYS A 66 -1.76 0.81 -10.78
C LYS A 66 -1.02 2.12 -10.96
N LEU A 67 -0.81 2.90 -9.89
CA LEU A 67 0.01 4.11 -9.95
C LEU A 67 1.48 3.80 -10.28
N GLY A 68 1.99 2.68 -9.73
CA GLY A 68 3.30 2.13 -10.05
C GLY A 68 3.42 1.71 -11.52
N GLU A 69 2.49 0.87 -11.99
CA GLU A 69 2.41 0.41 -13.38
C GLU A 69 2.33 1.55 -14.39
N LYS A 70 1.53 2.58 -14.08
CA LYS A 70 1.39 3.78 -14.91
C LYS A 70 2.56 4.75 -14.82
N ARG A 71 3.56 4.45 -13.99
CA ARG A 71 4.73 5.29 -13.72
C ARG A 71 4.36 6.74 -13.38
N SER A 72 3.30 6.92 -12.60
CA SER A 72 2.79 8.24 -12.25
C SER A 72 3.72 8.96 -11.28
N LYS A 73 4.58 9.87 -11.77
CA LYS A 73 5.48 10.68 -10.91
C LYS A 73 4.73 11.46 -9.83
N ARG A 74 3.46 11.83 -10.08
CA ARG A 74 2.59 12.52 -9.10
C ARG A 74 2.23 11.63 -7.90
N ALA A 75 2.39 10.32 -8.01
CA ALA A 75 2.13 9.37 -6.93
C ALA A 75 3.29 9.19 -5.96
N ILE A 76 4.50 9.69 -6.26
CA ILE A 76 5.68 9.49 -5.41
C ILE A 76 5.41 9.98 -3.98
N GLN A 77 4.96 11.23 -3.81
CA GLN A 77 4.69 11.77 -2.46
C GLN A 77 3.55 11.03 -1.74
N PRO A 78 2.37 10.81 -2.35
CA PRO A 78 1.30 9.99 -1.74
C PRO A 78 1.74 8.58 -1.34
N LEU A 79 2.59 7.91 -2.15
CA LEU A 79 3.11 6.59 -1.83
C LEU A 79 4.11 6.64 -0.68
N PHE A 80 4.94 7.69 -0.59
CA PHE A 80 5.80 7.93 0.57
C PHE A 80 5.00 8.15 1.86
N ASP A 81 3.87 8.86 1.76
CA ASP A 81 2.99 9.11 2.90
C ASP A 81 2.38 7.79 3.41
N ILE A 82 2.08 6.83 2.52
CA ILE A 82 1.61 5.49 2.92
C ILE A 82 2.68 4.72 3.68
N ILE A 83 3.88 4.75 3.14
CA ILE A 83 5.04 4.08 3.71
C ILE A 83 5.36 4.65 5.12
N SER A 84 5.32 5.98 5.25
CA SER A 84 5.65 6.69 6.50
C SER A 84 4.48 6.78 7.49
N GLY A 85 3.26 6.51 7.03
CA GLY A 85 2.04 6.67 7.82
C GLY A 85 1.63 5.40 8.57
N ASP A 86 0.46 5.49 9.19
CA ASP A 86 -0.19 4.36 9.86
C ASP A 86 -1.00 3.53 8.86
N PHE A 87 -0.28 2.73 8.06
CA PHE A 87 -0.84 1.77 7.12
C PHE A 87 -0.34 0.36 7.44
N PRO A 88 -1.11 -0.69 7.10
CA PRO A 88 -0.64 -2.05 7.28
C PRO A 88 0.64 -2.31 6.48
N LEU A 89 1.50 -3.19 7.01
CA LEU A 89 2.81 -3.51 6.44
C LEU A 89 2.74 -3.88 4.95
N TYR A 90 1.70 -4.62 4.56
CA TYR A 90 1.50 -5.04 3.17
C TYR A 90 1.30 -3.84 2.22
N GLU A 91 0.48 -2.86 2.59
CA GLU A 91 0.29 -1.62 1.85
C GLU A 91 1.58 -0.79 1.76
N LYS A 92 2.38 -0.77 2.82
CA LYS A 92 3.70 -0.10 2.82
C LYS A 92 4.64 -0.77 1.81
N GLN A 93 4.70 -2.10 1.79
CA GLN A 93 5.51 -2.85 0.83
C GLN A 93 5.04 -2.63 -0.62
N LEU A 94 3.73 -2.63 -0.87
CA LEU A 94 3.17 -2.32 -2.19
C LEU A 94 3.52 -0.90 -2.64
N ALA A 95 3.47 0.06 -1.72
CA ALA A 95 3.81 1.44 -2.02
C ALA A 95 5.29 1.58 -2.37
N ALA A 96 6.19 0.93 -1.62
CA ALA A 96 7.61 0.93 -1.91
C ALA A 96 7.92 0.32 -3.29
N LYS A 97 7.29 -0.82 -3.62
CA LYS A 97 7.40 -1.46 -4.93
C LYS A 97 6.89 -0.54 -6.05
N SER A 98 5.75 0.10 -5.85
CA SER A 98 5.15 1.01 -6.84
C SER A 98 6.01 2.24 -7.08
N ILE A 99 6.62 2.79 -6.03
CA ILE A 99 7.62 3.87 -6.13
C ILE A 99 8.81 3.42 -7.00
N ALA A 100 9.36 2.22 -6.75
CA ALA A 100 10.48 1.69 -7.53
C ALA A 100 10.12 1.52 -9.03
N MET A 101 8.86 1.20 -9.34
CA MET A 101 8.36 1.11 -10.72
C MET A 101 8.23 2.46 -11.42
N ILE A 102 7.96 3.55 -10.68
CA ILE A 102 7.68 4.87 -11.26
C ILE A 102 8.90 5.50 -11.93
N SER A 103 10.03 5.55 -11.24
CA SER A 103 11.25 6.09 -11.82
C SER A 103 12.45 5.80 -10.94
N SER A 104 13.34 4.94 -11.41
CA SER A 104 14.50 4.48 -10.66
C SER A 104 15.60 5.54 -10.50
N LYS A 105 15.68 6.55 -11.38
CA LYS A 105 16.67 7.65 -11.29
C LYS A 105 16.27 8.74 -10.30
N ASP A 106 15.04 9.23 -10.36
CA ASP A 106 14.59 10.36 -9.51
C ASP A 106 14.38 9.92 -8.04
N ILE A 107 14.13 8.63 -7.82
CA ILE A 107 13.89 8.10 -6.48
C ILE A 107 15.15 8.03 -5.63
N ILE A 108 16.32 7.75 -6.21
CA ILE A 108 17.59 7.68 -5.45
C ILE A 108 17.89 9.04 -4.81
N VAL A 109 17.81 10.12 -5.59
CA VAL A 109 18.00 11.49 -5.07
C VAL A 109 16.99 11.80 -3.97
N THR A 110 15.74 11.40 -4.16
CA THR A 110 14.67 11.64 -3.19
C THR A 110 14.93 10.89 -1.88
N CYS A 111 15.25 9.59 -1.96
CA CYS A 111 15.60 8.76 -0.81
C CYS A 111 16.82 9.31 -0.08
N LEU A 112 17.90 9.65 -0.80
CA LEU A 112 19.12 10.22 -0.21
C LEU A 112 18.86 11.57 0.47
N LYS A 113 18.06 12.44 -0.13
CA LYS A 113 17.67 13.72 0.48
C LYS A 113 16.84 13.55 1.75
N ILE A 114 15.99 12.52 1.80
CA ILE A 114 15.21 12.23 3.02
C ILE A 114 16.13 11.61 4.08
N LEU A 115 17.01 10.67 3.70
CA LEU A 115 18.03 10.11 4.58
C LEU A 115 19.02 11.18 5.08
N SER A 116 19.38 12.20 4.30
CA SER A 116 20.31 13.23 4.76
C SER A 116 19.71 14.16 5.83
N ARG A 117 18.37 14.17 5.98
CA ARG A 117 17.67 14.86 7.08
C ARG A 117 17.65 14.04 8.38
N PHE A 118 18.27 12.86 8.37
CA PHE A 118 18.27 11.90 9.46
C PHE A 118 18.96 12.39 10.74
N LYS A 119 19.65 13.52 10.70
CA LYS A 119 20.40 14.04 11.84
C LYS A 119 19.56 14.20 13.12
N ASN A 120 18.23 14.41 13.08
CA ASN A 120 17.45 14.67 14.31
C ASN A 120 15.94 14.31 14.35
N GLU A 121 15.24 13.89 13.27
CA GLU A 121 13.74 13.94 13.27
C GLU A 121 12.98 12.80 12.55
N VAL A 122 13.65 11.77 12.00
CA VAL A 122 12.98 10.73 11.20
C VAL A 122 12.78 9.46 12.05
N SER A 123 11.55 8.97 12.14
CA SER A 123 11.25 7.70 12.83
C SER A 123 11.99 6.52 12.18
N GLU A 124 12.41 5.54 12.99
CA GLU A 124 13.06 4.31 12.52
C GLU A 124 12.21 3.58 11.48
N ASP A 125 10.88 3.62 11.61
CA ASP A 125 9.95 3.06 10.62
C ASP A 125 10.10 3.71 9.22
N ARG A 126 10.33 5.03 9.20
CA ARG A 126 10.49 5.79 7.97
C ARG A 126 11.88 5.57 7.35
N LEU A 127 12.89 5.29 8.17
CA LEU A 127 14.18 4.80 7.68
C LEU A 127 14.05 3.43 7.01
N ILE A 128 13.52 2.44 7.74
CA ILE A 128 13.39 1.05 7.25
C ILE A 128 12.66 1.04 5.92
N SER A 129 11.60 1.82 5.85
CA SER A 129 10.84 2.11 4.64
C SER A 129 11.67 2.64 3.46
N ILE A 130 12.52 3.65 3.68
CA ILE A 130 13.37 4.22 2.63
C ILE A 130 14.46 3.22 2.21
N LEU A 131 15.06 2.54 3.18
CA LEU A 131 16.03 1.47 2.93
C LEU A 131 15.40 0.34 2.12
N TYR A 132 14.17 -0.04 2.45
CA TYR A 132 13.41 -1.04 1.69
C TYR A 132 13.16 -0.59 0.25
N ILE A 133 12.87 0.69 0.00
CA ILE A 133 12.79 1.22 -1.36
C ILE A 133 14.15 1.06 -2.06
N LEU A 134 15.22 1.61 -1.48
CA LEU A 134 16.57 1.59 -2.07
C LEU A 134 17.07 0.18 -2.38
N LYS A 135 16.81 -0.77 -1.47
CA LYS A 135 17.10 -2.20 -1.64
C LYS A 135 16.40 -2.83 -2.84
N ASN A 136 15.21 -2.36 -3.20
CA ASN A 136 14.39 -2.96 -4.26
C ASN A 136 14.37 -2.14 -5.56
N ILE A 137 15.24 -1.13 -5.70
CA ILE A 137 15.36 -0.36 -6.95
C ILE A 137 15.96 -1.26 -8.04
N ASN A 138 15.39 -1.22 -9.24
CA ASN A 138 16.03 -1.81 -10.42
C ASN A 138 17.23 -0.95 -10.86
N LEU A 139 18.42 -1.53 -10.76
CA LEU A 139 19.71 -0.86 -11.01
C LEU A 139 20.19 -0.97 -12.46
N SER A 140 19.52 -1.73 -13.34
CA SER A 140 20.02 -2.08 -14.68
C SER A 140 20.44 -0.88 -15.54
N ASP A 141 19.78 0.27 -15.36
CA ASP A 141 19.96 1.46 -16.20
C ASP A 141 20.46 2.69 -15.39
N ILE A 142 21.00 2.46 -14.19
CA ILE A 142 21.44 3.52 -13.28
C ILE A 142 22.95 3.48 -13.07
N ASP A 143 23.60 4.58 -13.41
CA ASP A 143 24.99 4.81 -13.01
C ASP A 143 25.04 5.27 -11.55
N LEU A 144 25.27 4.32 -10.65
CA LEU A 144 25.30 4.54 -9.20
C LEU A 144 26.44 5.46 -8.75
N ASN A 145 27.51 5.59 -9.54
CA ASN A 145 28.67 6.42 -9.20
C ASN A 145 28.35 7.93 -9.16
N LYS A 146 27.17 8.32 -9.68
CA LYS A 146 26.69 9.70 -9.67
C LYS A 146 26.06 10.13 -8.35
N TYR A 147 25.85 9.20 -7.41
CA TYR A 147 25.17 9.46 -6.16
C TYR A 147 26.09 9.22 -4.98
N ASP A 148 25.94 10.05 -3.95
CA ASP A 148 26.67 9.88 -2.70
C ASP A 148 25.82 9.08 -1.69
N PHE A 149 26.26 7.86 -1.39
CA PHE A 149 25.64 6.97 -0.41
C PHE A 149 26.32 7.01 0.96
N SER A 150 27.21 7.99 1.22
CA SER A 150 27.89 8.17 2.51
C SER A 150 26.93 8.22 3.69
N ILE A 151 25.70 8.71 3.49
CA ILE A 151 24.63 8.71 4.49
C ILE A 151 24.30 7.32 5.06
N LEU A 152 24.46 6.25 4.28
CA LEU A 152 24.23 4.89 4.77
C LEU A 152 25.26 4.49 5.85
N ASN A 153 26.50 5.00 5.75
CA ASN A 153 27.53 4.81 6.79
C ASN A 153 27.24 5.57 8.08
N GLU A 154 26.49 6.67 7.97
CA GLU A 154 26.03 7.44 9.11
C GLU A 154 24.88 6.70 9.81
N VAL A 155 23.90 6.22 9.04
CA VAL A 155 22.79 5.38 9.56
C VAL A 155 23.31 4.14 10.28
N LEU A 156 24.29 3.43 9.71
CA LEU A 156 24.95 2.29 10.37
C LEU A 156 25.66 2.66 11.69
N GLY A 157 26.23 3.85 11.77
CA GLY A 157 26.99 4.29 12.95
C GLY A 157 26.13 4.86 14.07
N GLN A 158 24.91 5.30 13.76
CA GLN A 158 24.03 5.99 14.70
C GLN A 158 22.84 5.14 15.17
N SER A 159 22.43 4.14 14.39
CA SER A 159 21.29 3.28 14.74
C SER A 159 21.69 2.14 15.68
N ASN A 160 20.97 1.98 16.79
CA ASN A 160 21.04 0.79 17.64
C ASN A 160 19.94 -0.24 17.31
N ASN A 161 19.03 0.07 16.38
CA ASN A 161 17.95 -0.83 15.98
C ASN A 161 18.47 -1.85 14.96
N ASN A 162 18.36 -3.14 15.30
CA ASN A 162 18.79 -4.25 14.46
C ASN A 162 18.10 -4.27 13.09
N ASP A 163 16.82 -3.92 13.01
CA ASP A 163 16.08 -3.92 11.75
C ASP A 163 16.58 -2.82 10.82
N VAL A 164 16.87 -1.63 11.36
CA VAL A 164 17.50 -0.54 10.61
C VAL A 164 18.88 -0.96 10.12
N LEU A 165 19.70 -1.57 10.98
CA LEU A 165 21.05 -2.02 10.64
C LEU A 165 21.02 -3.08 9.52
N ILE A 166 20.20 -4.13 9.67
CA ILE A 166 20.05 -5.21 8.68
C ILE A 166 19.59 -4.65 7.34
N ASN A 167 18.52 -3.84 7.34
CA ASN A 167 18.02 -3.25 6.09
C ASN A 167 19.05 -2.30 5.46
N THR A 168 19.87 -1.61 6.26
CA THR A 168 20.94 -0.76 5.74
C THR A 168 22.05 -1.58 5.08
N ILE A 169 22.45 -2.70 5.69
CA ILE A 169 23.43 -3.64 5.13
C ILE A 169 22.93 -4.22 3.81
N GLU A 170 21.72 -4.78 3.78
CA GLU A 170 21.13 -5.33 2.56
C GLU A 170 21.01 -4.27 1.45
N THR A 171 20.72 -3.03 1.83
CA THR A 171 20.67 -1.90 0.88
C THR A 171 22.06 -1.61 0.31
N ILE A 172 23.10 -1.55 1.14
CA ILE A 172 24.50 -1.35 0.72
C ILE A 172 24.95 -2.47 -0.22
N GLU A 173 24.61 -3.71 0.10
CA GLU A 173 24.91 -4.88 -0.72
C GLU A 173 24.25 -4.80 -2.09
N ASN A 174 22.95 -4.51 -2.13
CA ASN A 174 22.22 -4.34 -3.38
C ASN A 174 22.82 -3.21 -4.23
N LEU A 175 23.17 -2.08 -3.62
CA LEU A 175 23.78 -0.93 -4.29
C LEU A 175 25.27 -1.15 -4.62
N ARG A 176 25.88 -2.25 -4.17
CA ARG A 176 27.32 -2.54 -4.29
C ARG A 176 28.20 -1.37 -3.82
N PHE A 177 27.77 -0.66 -2.78
CA PHE A 177 28.46 0.55 -2.32
C PHE A 177 29.72 0.20 -1.52
N THR A 178 30.86 0.14 -2.21
CA THR A 178 32.15 -0.35 -1.72
C THR A 178 32.71 0.33 -0.46
N PRO A 179 32.62 1.66 -0.29
CA PRO A 179 33.14 2.34 0.90
C PRO A 179 32.51 1.87 2.22
N ALA A 180 31.25 1.42 2.20
CA ALA A 180 30.54 1.01 3.40
C ALA A 180 30.97 -0.35 3.96
N PHE A 181 31.50 -1.25 3.13
CA PHE A 181 31.99 -2.55 3.61
C PHE A 181 33.19 -2.43 4.56
N SER A 182 34.03 -1.41 4.39
CA SER A 182 35.17 -1.16 5.30
C SER A 182 34.70 -0.85 6.74
N LYS A 183 33.58 -0.15 6.88
CA LYS A 183 33.00 0.22 8.19
C LYS A 183 32.21 -0.94 8.80
N LEU A 184 31.54 -1.76 7.97
CA LEU A 184 30.91 -3.00 8.41
C LEU A 184 31.92 -3.97 9.04
N ALA A 185 33.09 -4.14 8.42
CA ALA A 185 34.14 -4.98 8.98
C ALA A 185 34.57 -4.54 10.39
N THR A 186 34.59 -3.22 10.66
CA THR A 186 34.93 -2.69 12.00
C THR A 186 33.83 -2.84 13.04
N LEU A 187 32.57 -2.91 12.63
CA LEU A 187 31.42 -3.12 13.52
C LEU A 187 31.31 -4.59 13.96
N TYR A 188 31.57 -5.53 13.04
CA TYR A 188 31.51 -6.98 13.33
C TYR A 188 32.79 -7.55 13.97
N SER A 189 33.88 -6.77 14.03
CA SER A 189 35.14 -7.16 14.68
C SER A 189 35.23 -6.78 16.15
N LYS A 190 34.18 -6.19 16.74
CA LYS A 190 34.06 -5.88 18.17
C LYS A 190 33.07 -6.81 18.83
#